data_AF-A0A6M5Y967-F1
#
_entry.id   AF-A0A6M5Y967-F1
#
_cell.length_a   1.000
_cell.length_b   1.000
_cell.length_c   1.000
_cell.angle_alpha   90.00
_cell.angle_beta   90.00
_cell.angle_gamma   90.00
#
_symmetry.space_group_name_H-M   'P 1'
#
loop_
_entity.id
_entity.type
_entity.pdbx_description
1 polymer ?
#
loop_
_entity_poly.entity_id
_entity_poly.type
_entity_poly.pdbx_seq_one_letter_code
_entity_poly.pdbx_strand_id
1 'polypeptide(L)'
;MSFFQKTLIWILPVTLMAGACKHDEQNVAPTDDNEAITTASLSFTNTAAPREIVTATIENLNTQADLSQATINLKANTTYTGGIVLLDKTKTPVLVVTDEIREKANEHLLVYTFTPATGSPASLTVTATDLDTNPTPLPVGLTTRAQTGMAGSGKLNVVLRHQPNVKNGLPAPGSDDLNINFPVVIR
;
A
#
# COMPACT_ATOMS: atom_id res chain seq x y z
N MET A 1 9.70 -29.06 -71.21
CA MET A 1 8.96 -29.94 -70.28
C MET A 1 9.54 -29.73 -68.88
N SER A 2 8.66 -29.64 -67.88
CA SER A 2 8.89 -29.48 -66.43
C SER A 2 9.46 -28.11 -65.97
N PHE A 3 8.65 -27.16 -65.48
CA PHE A 3 8.02 -27.04 -64.15
C PHE A 3 9.00 -27.07 -62.97
N PHE A 4 9.04 -26.00 -62.17
CA PHE A 4 8.83 -25.94 -60.70
C PHE A 4 9.20 -24.52 -60.23
N GLN A 5 8.25 -23.61 -59.99
CA GLN A 5 7.40 -23.42 -58.80
C GLN A 5 7.98 -22.33 -57.88
N LYS A 6 7.21 -21.24 -57.76
CA LYS A 6 7.46 -20.05 -56.95
C LYS A 6 7.40 -20.41 -55.47
N THR A 7 8.38 -20.00 -54.66
CA THR A 7 8.26 -20.03 -53.21
C THR A 7 8.57 -18.64 -52.66
N LEU A 8 7.50 -17.88 -52.42
CA LEU A 8 7.53 -16.61 -51.70
C LEU A 8 7.55 -16.94 -50.21
N ILE A 9 8.71 -16.80 -49.56
CA ILE A 9 8.85 -17.01 -48.11
C ILE A 9 8.31 -15.76 -47.40
N TRP A 10 7.10 -15.89 -46.86
CA TRP A 10 6.52 -14.95 -45.89
C TRP A 10 7.15 -15.21 -44.52
N ILE A 11 7.90 -14.24 -44.00
CA ILE A 11 8.38 -14.24 -42.61
C ILE A 11 7.24 -13.70 -41.73
N LEU A 12 6.63 -14.60 -40.95
CA LEU A 12 5.63 -14.28 -39.94
C LEU A 12 6.33 -13.71 -38.69
N PRO A 13 5.96 -12.53 -38.18
CA PRO A 13 6.49 -12.06 -36.91
C PRO A 13 5.89 -12.89 -35.77
N VAL A 14 6.75 -13.64 -35.08
CA VAL A 14 6.39 -14.33 -33.84
C VAL A 14 6.31 -13.28 -32.73
N THR A 15 5.11 -12.79 -32.47
CA THR A 15 4.80 -12.05 -31.24
C THR A 15 4.93 -12.99 -30.04
N LEU A 16 6.01 -12.85 -29.28
CA LEU A 16 6.08 -13.37 -27.91
C LEU A 16 5.06 -12.59 -27.07
N MET A 17 3.95 -13.23 -26.71
CA MET A 17 3.16 -12.77 -25.57
C MET A 17 3.94 -13.10 -24.30
N ALA A 18 4.38 -12.07 -23.58
CA ALA A 18 4.83 -12.23 -22.21
C ALA A 18 3.63 -12.67 -21.37
N GLY A 19 3.63 -13.92 -20.92
CA GLY A 19 2.70 -14.40 -19.90
C GLY A 19 3.07 -13.76 -18.56
N ALA A 20 2.36 -12.70 -18.18
CA ALA A 20 2.26 -12.31 -16.78
C ALA A 20 1.42 -13.39 -16.10
N CYS A 21 2.06 -14.31 -15.38
CA CYS A 21 1.35 -15.26 -14.52
C CYS A 21 0.64 -14.49 -13.41
N LYS A 22 -0.64 -14.17 -13.60
CA LYS A 22 -1.55 -13.85 -12.49
C LYS A 22 -1.92 -15.19 -11.85
N HIS A 23 -1.34 -15.49 -10.68
CA HIS A 23 -1.90 -16.53 -9.83
C HIS A 23 -3.09 -15.90 -9.10
N ASP A 24 -4.29 -16.39 -9.41
CA ASP A 24 -5.45 -16.10 -8.59
C ASP A 24 -5.35 -16.92 -7.31
N GLU A 25 -5.30 -16.24 -6.17
CA GLU A 25 -5.07 -16.87 -4.87
C GLU A 25 -6.34 -17.54 -4.36
N GLN A 26 -6.24 -18.84 -4.10
CA GLN A 26 -7.33 -19.64 -3.56
C GLN A 26 -7.22 -19.65 -2.04
N ASN A 27 -8.31 -19.25 -1.38
CA ASN A 27 -8.48 -19.17 0.06
C ASN A 27 -8.12 -20.48 0.79
N VAL A 28 -6.88 -20.63 1.28
CA VAL A 28 -6.47 -21.72 2.18
C VAL A 28 -5.28 -21.33 3.06
N ALA A 29 -5.52 -20.92 4.31
CA ALA A 29 -4.50 -20.70 5.36
C ALA A 29 -3.41 -19.63 5.01
N PRO A 30 -2.65 -19.06 5.97
CA PRO A 30 -1.54 -18.17 5.62
C PRO A 30 -0.46 -18.98 4.88
N THR A 31 -0.45 -18.88 3.55
CA THR A 31 0.58 -19.44 2.68
C THR A 31 1.67 -18.40 2.41
N ASP A 32 2.73 -18.84 1.72
CA ASP A 32 3.90 -18.09 1.23
C ASP A 32 3.53 -16.96 0.21
N ASP A 33 2.26 -16.54 0.16
CA ASP A 33 1.69 -15.60 -0.82
C ASP A 33 1.60 -14.14 -0.31
N ASN A 34 1.94 -13.88 0.96
CA ASN A 34 2.00 -12.51 1.48
C ASN A 34 3.04 -11.67 0.72
N GLU A 35 2.67 -10.43 0.39
CA GLU A 35 3.56 -9.51 -0.32
C GLU A 35 4.79 -9.16 0.54
N ALA A 36 5.97 -9.44 0.02
CA ALA A 36 7.22 -9.04 0.66
C ALA A 36 7.34 -7.50 0.64
N ILE A 37 7.44 -6.87 1.81
CA ILE A 37 7.56 -5.41 1.93
C ILE A 37 8.84 -5.04 2.66
N THR A 38 9.66 -4.23 2.00
CA THR A 38 10.95 -3.75 2.54
C THR A 38 10.91 -2.29 2.95
N THR A 39 10.02 -1.51 2.33
CA THR A 39 9.94 -0.06 2.52
C THR A 39 8.48 0.36 2.58
N ALA A 40 8.15 1.22 3.55
CA ALA A 40 6.84 1.86 3.65
C ALA A 40 7.02 3.37 3.79
N SER A 41 6.36 4.13 2.91
CA SER A 41 6.40 5.59 2.91
C SER A 41 5.00 6.18 2.94
N LEU A 42 4.70 6.97 3.96
CA LEU A 42 3.48 7.78 4.05
C LEU A 42 3.74 9.18 3.54
N SER A 43 2.74 9.76 2.88
CA SER A 43 2.72 11.17 2.49
C SER A 43 1.41 11.80 2.90
N PHE A 44 1.45 13.00 3.46
CA PHE A 44 0.29 13.81 3.84
C PHE A 44 0.43 15.23 3.28
N THR A 45 -0.53 15.65 2.46
CA THR A 45 -0.56 16.98 1.84
C THR A 45 -1.63 17.83 2.51
N ASN A 46 -1.25 18.99 3.04
CA ASN A 46 -2.18 19.91 3.71
C ASN A 46 -3.23 20.43 2.72
N THR A 47 -4.51 20.24 3.02
CA THR A 47 -5.59 20.64 2.09
C THR A 47 -5.73 22.15 1.94
N ALA A 48 -5.32 22.93 2.95
CA ALA A 48 -5.35 24.39 2.93
C ALA A 48 -4.06 24.99 2.32
N ALA A 49 -2.97 24.24 2.29
CA ALA A 49 -1.68 24.66 1.75
C ALA A 49 -1.02 23.51 0.98
N PRO A 50 -1.43 23.22 -0.28
CA PRO A 50 -1.02 22.00 -1.00
C PRO A 50 0.49 21.85 -1.29
N ARG A 51 1.29 22.89 -1.04
CA ARG A 51 2.76 22.84 -1.12
C ARG A 51 3.40 22.29 0.16
N GLU A 52 2.65 22.19 1.26
CA GLU A 52 3.08 21.59 2.51
C GLU A 52 2.80 20.08 2.47
N ILE A 53 3.86 19.32 2.18
CA ILE A 53 3.82 17.87 2.11
C ILE A 53 4.70 17.32 3.24
N VAL A 54 4.12 16.44 4.05
CA VAL A 54 4.80 15.71 5.13
C VAL A 54 5.01 14.29 4.67
N THR A 55 6.25 13.83 4.68
CA THR A 55 6.60 12.43 4.35
C THR A 55 7.24 11.75 5.54
N ALA A 56 6.95 10.47 5.72
CA ALA A 56 7.65 9.61 6.67
C ALA A 56 7.91 8.25 6.03
N THR A 57 9.12 7.73 6.20
CA THR A 57 9.57 6.50 5.55
C THR A 57 10.26 5.58 6.56
N ILE A 58 9.94 4.30 6.48
CA ILE A 58 10.69 3.22 7.13
C ILE A 58 11.26 2.33 6.03
N GLU A 59 12.56 2.12 6.04
CA GLU A 59 13.26 1.24 5.10
C GLU A 59 13.76 -0.02 5.79
N ASN A 60 14.21 -1.01 5.02
CA ASN A 60 14.83 -2.24 5.50
C ASN A 60 13.94 -3.03 6.50
N LEU A 61 12.62 -2.99 6.31
CA LEU A 61 11.61 -3.61 7.19
C LEU A 61 11.79 -5.12 7.39
N ASN A 62 12.37 -5.80 6.41
CA ASN A 62 12.64 -7.24 6.43
C ASN A 62 14.01 -7.60 7.05
N THR A 63 14.81 -6.61 7.44
CA THR A 63 16.12 -6.82 8.08
C THR A 63 16.20 -5.98 9.36
N GLN A 64 17.07 -4.97 9.41
CA GLN A 64 17.11 -3.99 10.49
C GLN A 64 16.45 -2.71 9.98
N ALA A 65 15.22 -2.46 10.44
CA ALA A 65 14.44 -1.31 10.02
C ALA A 65 15.18 0.01 10.29
N ASP A 66 15.30 0.86 9.26
CA ASP A 66 15.79 2.23 9.38
C ASP A 66 14.60 3.15 9.69
N LEU A 67 14.61 3.71 10.89
CA LEU A 67 13.56 4.59 11.40
C LEU A 67 13.95 6.07 11.36
N SER A 68 15.10 6.42 10.79
CA SER A 68 15.64 7.78 10.80
C SER A 68 14.70 8.82 10.16
N GLN A 69 13.86 8.39 9.21
CA GLN A 69 12.85 9.21 8.54
C GLN A 69 11.41 8.82 8.90
N ALA A 70 11.19 8.06 9.98
CA ALA A 70 9.88 7.49 10.29
C ALA A 70 8.90 8.45 10.98
N THR A 71 9.34 9.63 11.41
CA THR A 71 8.47 10.52 12.21
C THR A 71 7.56 11.36 11.32
N ILE A 72 6.25 11.20 11.49
CA ILE A 72 5.23 12.02 10.84
C ILE A 72 5.05 13.30 11.66
N ASN A 73 5.32 14.46 11.06
CA ASN A 73 5.19 15.77 11.71
C ASN A 73 4.02 16.54 11.10
N LEU A 74 2.87 16.56 11.77
CA LEU A 74 1.67 17.24 11.30
C LEU A 74 1.42 18.52 12.10
N LYS A 75 0.72 19.48 11.48
CA LYS A 75 0.12 20.62 12.19
C LYS A 75 -1.16 20.22 12.92
N ALA A 76 -1.43 20.82 14.07
CA ALA A 76 -2.69 20.70 14.81
C ALA A 76 -3.89 21.26 14.01
N ASN A 77 -5.09 20.77 14.32
CA ASN A 77 -6.36 21.25 13.73
C ASN A 77 -6.36 21.36 12.20
N THR A 78 -5.69 20.42 11.52
CA THR A 78 -5.42 20.48 10.08
C THR A 78 -5.96 19.23 9.39
N THR A 79 -6.46 19.40 8.16
CA THR A 79 -6.86 18.29 7.28
C THR A 79 -5.79 18.05 6.21
N TYR A 80 -5.51 16.77 5.95
CA TYR A 80 -4.59 16.34 4.92
C TYR A 80 -5.26 15.32 3.99
N THR A 81 -4.90 15.35 2.72
CA THR A 81 -4.98 14.14 1.89
C THR A 81 -3.72 13.31 2.13
N GLY A 82 -3.84 11.99 2.09
CA GLY A 82 -2.71 11.11 2.34
C GLY A 82 -2.65 9.91 1.40
N GLY A 83 -1.51 9.23 1.43
CA GLY A 83 -1.31 7.98 0.70
C GLY A 83 -0.09 7.23 1.20
N ILE A 84 0.00 5.96 0.81
CA ILE A 84 1.11 5.07 1.14
C ILE A 84 1.76 4.51 -0.11
N VAL A 85 3.09 4.41 -0.09
CA VAL A 85 3.90 3.68 -1.06
C VAL A 85 4.63 2.55 -0.34
N LEU A 86 4.48 1.34 -0.86
CA LEU A 86 5.09 0.11 -0.37
C LEU A 86 5.98 -0.47 -1.47
N LEU A 87 7.21 -0.87 -1.11
CA LEU A 87 8.20 -1.39 -2.06
C LEU A 87 8.83 -2.70 -1.58
N ASP A 88 9.14 -3.58 -2.54
CA ASP A 88 10.07 -4.69 -2.36
C ASP A 88 11.39 -4.38 -3.09
N LYS A 89 12.38 -3.90 -2.32
CA LYS A 89 13.72 -3.61 -2.81
C LYS A 89 14.60 -4.86 -2.94
N THR A 90 14.10 -6.05 -2.61
CA THR A 90 14.82 -7.31 -2.87
C THR A 90 14.70 -7.76 -4.33
N LYS A 91 13.70 -7.27 -5.06
CA LYS A 91 13.49 -7.53 -6.49
C LYS A 91 14.34 -6.61 -7.36
N THR A 92 14.64 -7.06 -8.58
CA THR A 92 15.34 -6.27 -9.60
C THR A 92 14.60 -6.40 -10.94
N PRO A 93 13.93 -5.34 -11.44
CA PRO A 93 13.81 -4.00 -10.85
C PRO A 93 13.06 -4.00 -9.51
N VAL A 94 13.21 -2.93 -8.72
CA VAL A 94 12.46 -2.73 -7.47
C VAL A 94 10.97 -2.85 -7.77
N LEU A 95 10.27 -3.69 -7.02
CA LEU A 95 8.84 -3.89 -7.19
C LEU A 95 8.07 -2.85 -6.37
N VAL A 96 7.10 -2.19 -7.04
CA VAL A 96 6.15 -1.28 -6.39
C VAL A 96 4.97 -2.11 -5.91
N VAL A 97 5.05 -2.61 -4.68
CA VAL A 97 4.00 -3.45 -4.06
C VAL A 97 2.65 -2.72 -4.00
N THR A 98 2.66 -1.39 -3.89
CA THR A 98 1.44 -0.57 -3.99
C THR A 98 0.66 -0.79 -5.30
N ASP A 99 1.34 -1.10 -6.40
CA ASP A 99 0.67 -1.37 -7.67
C ASP A 99 0.01 -2.76 -7.67
N GLU A 100 0.67 -3.78 -7.09
CA GLU A 100 0.06 -5.10 -6.90
C GLU A 100 -1.16 -5.05 -5.98
N ILE A 101 -1.08 -4.33 -4.85
CA ILE A 101 -2.22 -4.11 -3.95
C ILE A 101 -3.38 -3.44 -4.69
N ARG A 102 -3.08 -2.50 -5.59
CA ARG A 102 -4.12 -1.83 -6.39
C ARG A 102 -4.77 -2.79 -7.38
N GLU A 103 -4.01 -3.68 -7.99
CA GLU A 103 -4.56 -4.74 -8.87
C GLU A 103 -5.39 -5.75 -8.08
N LYS A 104 -4.95 -6.11 -6.87
CA LYS A 104 -5.63 -7.03 -5.94
C LYS A 104 -6.46 -6.29 -4.88
N ALA A 105 -7.05 -5.15 -5.22
CA ALA A 105 -7.72 -4.28 -4.25
C ALA A 105 -8.88 -4.96 -3.50
N ASN A 106 -9.53 -5.95 -4.15
CA ASN A 106 -10.63 -6.71 -3.57
C ASN A 106 -10.20 -7.66 -2.44
N GLU A 107 -8.90 -7.85 -2.26
CA GLU A 107 -8.30 -8.78 -1.30
C GLU A 107 -7.54 -8.04 -0.20
N HIS A 108 -7.17 -6.78 -0.41
CA HIS A 108 -6.32 -6.02 0.50
C HIS A 108 -7.06 -4.92 1.26
N LEU A 109 -6.67 -4.71 2.52
CA LEU A 109 -7.17 -3.62 3.36
C LEU A 109 -6.03 -3.00 4.19
N LEU A 110 -5.81 -1.70 4.05
CA LEU A 110 -4.96 -0.91 4.94
C LEU A 110 -5.77 -0.34 6.10
N VAL A 111 -5.33 -0.68 7.30
CA VAL A 111 -5.92 -0.23 8.56
C VAL A 111 -4.97 0.75 9.23
N TYR A 112 -5.51 1.91 9.63
CA TYR A 112 -4.77 2.99 10.26
C TYR A 112 -5.32 3.23 11.67
N THR A 113 -4.49 2.98 12.69
CA THR A 113 -4.89 3.16 14.10
C THR A 113 -3.94 4.09 14.81
N PHE A 114 -4.41 5.27 15.20
CA PHE A 114 -3.63 6.19 16.00
C PHE A 114 -3.77 5.87 17.49
N THR A 115 -2.66 5.84 18.22
CA THR A 115 -2.63 5.74 19.68
C THR A 115 -1.82 6.93 20.24
N PRO A 116 -2.44 7.83 21.03
CA PRO A 116 -1.71 8.89 21.71
C PRO A 116 -0.65 8.33 22.66
N ALA A 117 0.45 9.05 22.84
CA ALA A 117 1.41 8.73 23.89
C ALA A 117 0.76 8.93 25.27
N THR A 118 1.21 8.19 26.29
CA THR A 118 0.67 8.30 27.65
C THR A 118 0.66 9.76 28.13
N GLY A 119 -0.52 10.26 28.51
CA GLY A 119 -0.71 11.64 28.96
C GLY A 119 -0.76 12.70 27.85
N SER A 120 -0.65 12.32 26.57
CA SER A 120 -0.79 13.24 25.46
C SER A 120 -2.25 13.42 25.05
N PRO A 121 -2.73 14.66 24.83
CA PRO A 121 -4.07 14.92 24.33
C PRO A 121 -4.17 14.82 22.79
N ALA A 122 -3.09 14.38 22.12
CA ALA A 122 -3.04 14.31 20.66
C ALA A 122 -4.22 13.52 20.10
N SER A 123 -4.77 14.00 18.99
CA SER A 123 -5.79 13.27 18.24
C SER A 123 -5.49 13.32 16.75
N LEU A 124 -5.56 12.16 16.12
CA LEU A 124 -5.40 11.96 14.70
C LEU A 124 -6.38 10.87 14.27
N THR A 125 -7.18 11.18 13.26
CA THR A 125 -8.05 10.21 12.57
C THR A 125 -7.57 10.08 11.13
N VAL A 126 -7.37 8.86 10.64
CA VAL A 126 -7.01 8.57 9.25
C VAL A 126 -8.08 7.65 8.69
N THR A 127 -8.74 8.07 7.62
CA THR A 127 -9.81 7.32 6.95
C THR A 127 -9.45 7.04 5.51
N ALA A 128 -9.64 5.81 5.04
CA ALA A 128 -9.53 5.47 3.62
C ALA A 128 -10.50 6.29 2.76
N THR A 129 -10.08 6.66 1.55
CA THR A 129 -10.90 7.43 0.59
C THR A 129 -11.12 6.71 -0.73
N ASP A 130 -10.40 5.61 -0.95
CA ASP A 130 -10.55 4.71 -2.09
C ASP A 130 -11.37 3.47 -1.72
N LEU A 131 -12.12 2.99 -2.71
CA LEU A 131 -12.93 1.79 -2.65
C LEU A 131 -12.42 0.80 -3.70
N ASP A 132 -12.58 -0.48 -3.40
CA ASP A 132 -12.35 -1.57 -4.33
C ASP A 132 -13.55 -1.76 -5.29
N THR A 133 -13.52 -2.83 -6.07
CA THR A 133 -14.56 -3.16 -7.04
C THR A 133 -15.36 -4.40 -6.65
N ASN A 134 -15.40 -4.76 -5.36
CA ASN A 134 -16.30 -5.81 -4.89
C ASN A 134 -17.76 -5.43 -5.16
N PRO A 135 -18.69 -6.41 -5.30
CA PRO A 135 -20.11 -6.11 -5.54
C PRO A 135 -20.71 -5.11 -4.55
N THR A 136 -20.28 -5.19 -3.29
CA THR A 136 -20.40 -4.10 -2.31
C THR A 136 -19.01 -3.48 -2.17
N PRO A 137 -18.79 -2.24 -2.64
CA PRO A 137 -17.47 -1.61 -2.57
C PRO A 137 -16.98 -1.48 -1.13
N LEU A 138 -15.77 -1.95 -0.87
CA LEU A 138 -15.11 -1.92 0.45
C LEU A 138 -13.87 -1.01 0.39
N PRO A 139 -13.46 -0.41 1.52
CA PRO A 139 -12.25 0.41 1.55
C PRO A 139 -11.00 -0.40 1.19
N VAL A 140 -10.03 0.27 0.57
CA VAL A 140 -8.68 -0.29 0.35
C VAL A 140 -7.67 0.43 1.25
N GLY A 141 -7.67 1.77 1.24
CA GLY A 141 -6.81 2.58 2.10
C GLY A 141 -5.46 2.94 1.50
N LEU A 142 -5.27 2.81 0.17
CA LEU A 142 -4.07 3.36 -0.51
C LEU A 142 -4.11 4.89 -0.54
N THR A 143 -5.30 5.47 -0.54
CA THR A 143 -5.53 6.91 -0.39
C THR A 143 -6.31 7.18 0.88
N THR A 144 -5.98 8.26 1.58
CA THR A 144 -6.59 8.59 2.87
C THR A 144 -6.92 10.07 3.01
N ARG A 145 -7.79 10.36 3.99
CA ARG A 145 -7.97 11.68 4.58
C ARG A 145 -7.55 11.60 6.04
N ALA A 146 -6.64 12.49 6.44
CA ALA A 146 -6.19 12.59 7.82
C ALA A 146 -6.66 13.90 8.44
N GLN A 147 -7.13 13.85 9.69
CA GLN A 147 -7.55 15.01 10.46
C GLN A 147 -6.84 15.00 11.80
N THR A 148 -6.10 16.08 12.07
CA THR A 148 -5.48 16.31 13.38
C THR A 148 -6.38 17.19 14.24
N GLY A 149 -6.36 16.95 15.55
CA GLY A 149 -6.94 17.85 16.54
C GLY A 149 -5.85 18.51 17.38
N MET A 150 -5.85 18.23 18.68
CA MET A 150 -4.91 18.85 19.63
C MET A 150 -3.45 18.46 19.35
N ALA A 151 -2.54 19.39 19.63
CA ALA A 151 -1.11 19.15 19.59
C ALA A 151 -0.68 18.10 20.63
N GLY A 152 0.38 17.37 20.32
CA GLY A 152 0.91 16.30 21.16
C GLY A 152 1.66 15.25 20.36
N SER A 153 1.73 14.02 20.87
CA SER A 153 2.46 12.94 20.21
C SER A 153 1.74 11.60 20.38
N GLY A 154 2.11 10.65 19.53
CA GLY A 154 1.61 9.29 19.58
C GLY A 154 2.26 8.43 18.51
N LYS A 155 1.59 7.33 18.15
CA LYS A 155 2.01 6.45 17.07
C LYS A 155 0.83 6.14 16.16
N LEU A 156 1.08 6.12 14.86
CA LEU A 156 0.14 5.61 13.86
C LEU A 156 0.57 4.19 13.51
N ASN A 157 -0.22 3.20 13.93
CA ASN A 157 -0.06 1.83 13.47
C ASN A 157 -0.71 1.71 12.09
N VAL A 158 0.05 1.17 11.14
CA VAL A 158 -0.39 0.88 9.78
C VAL A 158 -0.26 -0.60 9.54
N VAL A 159 -1.38 -1.23 9.19
CA VAL A 159 -1.46 -2.67 8.95
C VAL A 159 -2.01 -2.92 7.55
N LEU A 160 -1.28 -3.63 6.71
CA LEU A 160 -1.79 -4.17 5.45
C LEU A 160 -2.34 -5.57 5.74
N ARG A 161 -3.63 -5.73 5.53
CA ARG A 161 -4.35 -6.98 5.73
C ARG A 161 -4.61 -7.65 4.39
N HIS A 162 -4.25 -8.92 4.30
CA HIS A 162 -4.52 -9.78 3.16
C HIS A 162 -5.73 -10.68 3.45
N GLN A 163 -6.78 -10.55 2.66
CA GLN A 163 -8.12 -11.12 2.88
C GLN A 163 -8.71 -11.75 1.60
N PRO A 164 -8.01 -12.65 0.90
CA PRO A 164 -8.44 -13.18 -0.38
C PRO A 164 -9.77 -13.92 -0.24
N ASN A 165 -10.77 -13.52 -1.03
CA ASN A 165 -12.13 -14.07 -1.02
C ASN A 165 -12.92 -13.92 0.30
N VAL A 166 -12.37 -13.26 1.33
CA VAL A 166 -12.98 -13.11 2.66
C VAL A 166 -13.02 -11.65 3.15
N LYS A 167 -12.60 -10.70 2.32
CA LYS A 167 -12.60 -9.27 2.63
C LYS A 167 -14.00 -8.78 2.98
N ASN A 168 -14.10 -8.11 4.13
CA ASN A 168 -15.38 -7.62 4.67
C ASN A 168 -15.29 -6.16 5.17
N GLY A 169 -14.17 -5.47 4.89
CA GLY A 169 -13.93 -4.09 5.31
C GLY A 169 -13.52 -3.94 6.79
N LEU A 170 -13.33 -5.04 7.52
CA LEU A 170 -12.84 -5.06 8.90
C LEU A 170 -11.40 -5.57 8.95
N PRO A 171 -10.62 -5.25 10.00
CA PRO A 171 -9.25 -5.73 10.13
C PRO A 171 -9.12 -7.26 10.10
N ALA A 172 -10.07 -8.00 10.68
CA ALA A 172 -10.16 -9.45 10.55
C ALA A 172 -11.31 -9.81 9.59
N PRO A 173 -11.21 -10.87 8.76
CA PRO A 173 -10.26 -12.01 8.81
C PRO A 173 -8.90 -11.74 8.11
N GLY A 174 -8.13 -12.79 7.77
CA GLY A 174 -6.90 -12.69 6.95
C GLY A 174 -5.57 -12.74 7.71
N SER A 175 -4.47 -12.44 7.02
CA SER A 175 -3.11 -12.29 7.54
C SER A 175 -2.62 -10.83 7.46
N ASP A 176 -1.52 -10.51 8.15
CA ASP A 176 -0.80 -9.23 8.01
C ASP A 176 0.31 -9.42 6.97
N ASP A 177 0.36 -8.62 5.91
CA ASP A 177 1.56 -8.49 5.06
C ASP A 177 2.52 -7.44 5.64
N LEU A 178 1.96 -6.47 6.36
CA LEU A 178 2.69 -5.41 7.02
C LEU A 178 2.01 -5.02 8.33
N ASN A 179 2.79 -4.81 9.39
CA ASN A 179 2.30 -4.25 10.64
C ASN A 179 3.39 -3.39 11.30
N ILE A 180 3.30 -2.07 11.13
CA ILE A 180 4.37 -1.14 11.50
C ILE A 180 3.82 0.07 12.25
N ASN A 181 4.68 0.75 13.02
CA ASN A 181 4.33 1.97 13.76
C ASN A 181 5.18 3.14 13.28
N PHE A 182 4.52 4.22 12.87
CA PHE A 182 5.16 5.51 12.65
C PHE A 182 4.99 6.39 13.90
N PRO A 183 6.07 6.93 14.47
CA PRO A 183 5.96 8.01 15.45
C PRO A 183 5.25 9.22 14.84
N VAL A 184 4.34 9.83 15.60
CA VAL A 184 3.59 11.02 15.16
C VAL A 184 3.83 12.15 16.16
N VAL A 185 4.09 13.33 15.64
CA VAL A 185 4.09 14.58 16.40
C VAL A 185 3.14 15.57 15.74
N ILE A 186 2.22 16.13 16.53
CA ILE A 186 1.23 17.13 16.11
C ILE A 186 1.60 18.46 16.79
N ARG A 187 1.75 19.55 16.03
CA ARG A 187 2.25 20.85 16.53
C ARG A 187 1.43 22.03 16.05
#